data_AF-A0A917ICS6-F1
#
_entry.id   AF-A0A917ICS6-F1
#
_cell.length_a   1.000
_cell.length_b   1.000
_cell.length_c   1.000
_cell.angle_alpha   90.00
_cell.angle_beta   90.00
_cell.angle_gamma   90.00
#
_symmetry.space_group_name_H-M   'P 1'
#
loop_
_entity.id
_entity.type
_entity.pdbx_description
1 polymer ?
#
loop_
_entity_poly.entity_id
_entity_poly.type
_entity_poly.pdbx_seq_one_letter_code
_entity_poly.pdbx_strand_id
1 'polypeptide(L)'
;MDAQLVAALGSSTVLGIVITKVFDWVRDARAGHLQRRRAEVDRAITERDKALVALEASECAEEDAARRVRIVEESLAIHRRVIIDAPCLGPEALPTYPSRKD
;
A
#
# COMPACT_ATOMS: atom_id res chain seq x y z
N MET A 1 -71.19 -10.85 12.45
CA MET A 1 -69.71 -10.79 12.41
C MET A 1 -69.36 -9.32 12.39
N ASP A 2 -68.96 -8.80 13.54
CA ASP A 2 -69.04 -7.37 13.83
C ASP A 2 -67.95 -6.60 13.10
N ALA A 3 -68.34 -5.57 12.37
CA ALA A 3 -67.45 -4.73 11.56
C ALA A 3 -66.27 -4.13 12.36
N GLN A 4 -66.43 -4.00 13.67
CA GLN A 4 -65.39 -3.56 14.60
C GLN A 4 -64.23 -4.56 14.70
N LEU A 5 -64.48 -5.87 14.60
CA LEU A 5 -63.45 -6.90 14.73
C LEU A 5 -62.56 -6.97 13.47
N VAL A 6 -63.17 -6.75 12.30
CA VAL A 6 -62.45 -6.65 11.00
C VAL A 6 -61.63 -5.35 10.92
N ALA A 7 -62.18 -4.23 11.39
CA ALA A 7 -61.46 -2.95 11.44
C ALA A 7 -60.29 -2.99 12.43
N ALA A 8 -60.47 -3.61 13.60
CA ALA A 8 -59.40 -3.78 14.59
C ALA A 8 -58.27 -4.68 14.04
N LEU A 9 -58.60 -5.81 13.42
CA LEU A 9 -57.62 -6.68 12.77
C LEU A 9 -56.89 -5.97 11.63
N GLY A 10 -57.61 -5.24 10.77
CA GLY A 10 -57.01 -4.47 9.67
C GLY A 10 -56.07 -3.36 10.15
N SER A 11 -56.45 -2.64 11.21
CA SER A 11 -55.61 -1.59 11.81
C SER A 11 -54.32 -2.14 12.42
N SER A 12 -54.37 -3.33 13.01
CA SER A 12 -53.21 -4.03 13.59
C SER A 12 -52.19 -4.42 12.51
N THR A 13 -52.65 -4.94 11.36
CA THR A 13 -51.76 -5.34 10.26
C THR A 13 -51.07 -4.15 9.62
N VAL A 14 -51.78 -3.04 9.44
CA VAL A 14 -51.20 -1.80 8.87
C VAL A 14 -50.14 -1.22 9.81
N LEU A 15 -50.39 -1.23 11.13
CA LEU A 15 -49.41 -0.76 12.11
C LEU A 15 -48.14 -1.62 12.09
N GLY A 16 -48.29 -2.96 11.99
CA GLY A 16 -47.15 -3.87 11.87
C GLY A 16 -46.28 -3.59 10.63
N ILE A 17 -46.90 -3.32 9.47
CA ILE A 17 -46.18 -3.02 8.22
C ILE A 17 -45.44 -1.67 8.31
N VAL A 18 -46.05 -0.67 8.95
CA VAL A 18 -45.39 0.63 9.13
C VAL A 18 -44.18 0.51 10.05
N ILE A 19 -44.29 -0.24 11.14
CA ILE A 19 -43.19 -0.43 12.10
C ILE A 19 -42.00 -1.13 11.43
N THR A 20 -42.23 -2.19 10.64
CA THR A 20 -41.14 -2.90 9.95
C THR A 20 -40.45 -2.02 8.92
N LYS A 21 -41.19 -1.24 8.13
CA LYS A 21 -40.64 -0.27 7.17
C LYS A 21 -39.76 0.79 7.82
N VAL A 22 -40.18 1.32 8.97
CA VAL A 22 -39.38 2.31 9.72
C VAL A 22 -38.10 1.66 10.25
N PHE A 23 -38.18 0.42 10.73
CA PHE A 23 -37.01 -0.31 11.22
C PHE A 23 -36.00 -0.61 10.11
N ASP A 24 -36.48 -1.02 8.93
CA ASP A 24 -35.65 -1.24 7.74
C ASP A 24 -34.93 0.05 7.32
N TRP A 25 -35.64 1.18 7.30
CA TRP A 25 -35.05 2.47 6.94
C TRP A 25 -33.95 2.90 7.93
N VAL A 26 -34.16 2.69 9.23
CA VAL A 26 -33.15 2.96 10.27
C VAL A 26 -31.94 2.04 10.13
N ARG A 27 -32.17 0.75 9.82
CA ARG A 27 -31.12 -0.23 9.62
C ARG A 27 -30.27 0.12 8.39
N ASP A 28 -30.90 0.50 7.29
CA ASP A 28 -30.24 0.89 6.05
C ASP A 28 -29.46 2.21 6.21
N ALA A 29 -30.01 3.19 6.94
CA ALA A 29 -29.30 4.42 7.27
C ALA A 29 -28.03 4.13 8.10
N ARG A 30 -28.11 3.26 9.11
CA ARG A 30 -26.94 2.84 9.90
C ARG A 30 -25.92 2.08 9.05
N ALA A 31 -26.36 1.19 8.17
CA ALA A 31 -25.48 0.47 7.25
C ALA A 31 -24.73 1.44 6.32
N GLY A 32 -25.42 2.45 5.77
CA GLY A 32 -24.82 3.48 4.94
C GLY A 32 -23.75 4.32 5.67
N HIS A 33 -23.97 4.67 6.93
CA HIS A 33 -22.97 5.39 7.74
C HIS A 33 -21.73 4.53 8.03
N LEU A 34 -21.91 3.24 8.31
CA LEU A 34 -20.77 2.33 8.53
C LEU A 34 -19.96 2.11 7.25
N GLN A 35 -20.63 2.00 6.10
CA GLN A 35 -19.95 1.90 4.81
C GLN A 35 -19.16 3.16 4.48
N ARG A 36 -19.70 4.35 4.74
CA ARG A 36 -18.98 5.62 4.55
C ARG A 36 -17.72 5.70 5.42
N ARG A 37 -17.85 5.38 6.72
CA ARG A 37 -16.68 5.36 7.62
C ARG A 37 -15.63 4.33 7.21
N ARG A 38 -16.03 3.15 6.75
CA ARG A 38 -15.09 2.15 6.22
C ARG A 38 -14.39 2.65 4.97
N ALA A 39 -15.12 3.26 4.03
CA ALA A 39 -14.53 3.83 2.82
C ALA A 39 -13.56 4.99 3.12
N GLU A 40 -13.84 5.80 4.12
CA GLU A 40 -12.92 6.87 4.59
C GLU A 40 -11.64 6.28 5.19
N VAL A 41 -11.77 5.24 6.02
CA VAL A 41 -10.61 4.54 6.60
C VAL A 41 -9.79 3.83 5.53
N ASP A 42 -10.44 3.12 4.61
CA ASP A 42 -9.76 2.43 3.50
C ASP A 42 -9.01 3.42 2.60
N ARG A 43 -9.61 4.59 2.33
CA ARG A 43 -8.92 5.68 1.61
C ARG A 43 -7.68 6.14 2.37
N ALA A 44 -7.79 6.42 3.66
CA ALA A 44 -6.65 6.85 4.47
C ALA A 44 -5.53 5.79 4.53
N ILE A 45 -5.89 4.50 4.62
CA ILE A 45 -4.92 3.39 4.58
C ILE A 45 -4.23 3.34 3.22
N THR A 46 -4.98 3.38 2.12
CA THR A 46 -4.41 3.31 0.77
C THR A 46 -3.50 4.51 0.45
N GLU A 47 -3.82 5.71 0.94
CA GLU A 47 -2.96 6.89 0.80
C GLU A 47 -1.66 6.73 1.60
N ARG A 48 -1.76 6.23 2.82
CA ARG A 48 -0.58 5.97 3.66
C ARG A 48 0.31 4.87 3.06
N ASP A 49 -0.26 3.78 2.59
CA ASP A 49 0.50 2.68 2.00
C ASP A 49 1.20 3.10 0.70
N LYS A 50 0.56 3.93 -0.13
CA LYS A 50 1.21 4.53 -1.30
C LYS A 50 2.41 5.41 -0.93
N ALA A 51 2.29 6.20 0.14
CA ALA A 51 3.40 7.03 0.62
C ALA A 51 4.56 6.19 1.15
N LEU A 52 4.27 5.10 1.88
CA LEU A 52 5.29 4.18 2.36
C LEU A 52 6.02 3.48 1.21
N VAL A 53 5.29 2.96 0.21
CA VAL A 53 5.91 2.31 -0.95
C VAL A 53 6.81 3.28 -1.72
N ALA A 54 6.42 4.55 -1.85
CA ALA A 54 7.25 5.55 -2.50
C ALA A 54 8.54 5.83 -1.72
N LEU A 55 8.46 5.85 -0.40
CA LEU A 55 9.60 6.06 0.49
C LEU A 55 10.56 4.87 0.46
N GLU A 56 10.06 3.63 0.59
CA GLU A 56 10.85 2.40 0.47
C GLU A 56 11.55 2.31 -0.90
N ALA A 57 10.87 2.71 -1.98
CA ALA A 57 11.47 2.74 -3.31
C ALA A 57 12.63 3.75 -3.40
N SER A 58 12.50 4.91 -2.73
CA SER A 58 13.59 5.90 -2.67
C SER A 58 14.77 5.43 -1.85
N GLU A 59 14.53 4.82 -0.69
CA GLU A 59 15.59 4.25 0.17
C GLU A 59 16.35 3.14 -0.56
N CYS A 60 15.65 2.23 -1.23
CA CYS A 60 16.26 1.17 -2.03
C CYS A 60 17.13 1.73 -3.17
N ALA A 61 16.69 2.81 -3.82
CA ALA A 61 17.47 3.47 -4.87
C ALA A 61 18.75 4.13 -4.32
N GLU A 62 18.69 4.74 -3.13
CA GLU A 62 19.85 5.31 -2.46
C GLU A 62 20.86 4.25 -2.01
N GLU A 63 20.38 3.14 -1.44
CA GLU A 63 21.22 1.99 -1.06
C GLU A 63 21.92 1.37 -2.28
N ASP A 64 21.19 1.20 -3.39
CA ASP A 64 21.73 0.73 -4.65
C ASP A 64 22.80 1.67 -5.21
N ALA A 65 22.59 2.99 -5.13
CA ALA A 65 23.56 3.98 -5.54
C ALA A 65 24.81 3.95 -4.64
N ALA A 66 24.63 3.89 -3.32
CA ALA A 66 25.72 3.79 -2.36
C ALA A 66 26.55 2.51 -2.57
N ARG A 67 25.89 1.38 -2.88
CA ARG A 67 26.58 0.13 -3.23
C ARG A 67 27.45 0.30 -4.48
N ARG A 68 26.93 0.96 -5.53
CA ARG A 68 27.70 1.20 -6.76
C ARG A 68 28.92 2.09 -6.52
N VAL A 69 28.77 3.15 -5.72
CA VAL A 69 29.89 4.04 -5.36
C VAL A 69 30.97 3.25 -4.64
N ARG A 70 30.61 2.42 -3.65
CA ARG A 70 31.57 1.59 -2.91
C ARG A 70 32.36 0.64 -3.82
N ILE A 71 31.69 -0.03 -4.75
CA ILE A 71 32.34 -0.94 -5.71
C ILE A 71 33.37 -0.18 -6.57
N VAL A 72 33.00 1.02 -7.03
CA VAL A 72 33.91 1.86 -7.83
C VAL A 72 35.11 2.31 -7.00
N GLU A 73 34.89 2.78 -5.78
CA GLU A 73 35.96 3.20 -4.86
C GLU A 73 36.93 2.05 -4.52
N GLU A 74 36.41 0.87 -4.21
CA GLU A 74 37.21 -0.32 -3.96
C GLU A 74 38.04 -0.70 -5.21
N SER A 75 37.43 -0.66 -6.39
CA SER A 75 38.13 -0.96 -7.64
C SER A 75 39.27 0.05 -7.90
N LEU A 76 39.02 1.34 -7.66
CA LEU A 76 40.01 2.40 -7.81
C LEU A 76 41.15 2.27 -6.80
N ALA A 77 40.85 1.88 -5.56
CA ALA A 77 41.87 1.65 -4.54
C ALA A 77 42.80 0.51 -4.93
N ILE A 78 42.25 -0.60 -5.43
CA ILE A 78 43.04 -1.73 -5.94
C ILE A 78 43.91 -1.29 -7.12
N HIS A 79 43.33 -0.57 -8.10
CA HIS A 79 44.05 -0.09 -9.28
C HIS A 79 45.19 0.86 -8.91
N ARG A 80 44.95 1.82 -8.02
CA ARG A 80 45.99 2.73 -7.52
C ARG A 80 47.15 1.96 -6.90
N ARG A 81 46.86 0.92 -6.12
CA ARG A 81 47.88 0.09 -5.50
C ARG A 81 48.69 -0.69 -6.53
N VAL A 82 48.04 -1.31 -7.51
CA VAL A 82 48.73 -2.05 -8.59
C VAL A 82 49.65 -1.13 -9.40
N ILE A 83 49.20 0.08 -9.74
CA ILE A 83 50.02 1.07 -10.48
C ILE A 83 51.27 1.48 -9.68
N ILE A 84 51.15 1.63 -8.36
CA ILE A 84 52.27 1.96 -7.47
C ILE A 84 53.23 0.77 -7.34
N ASP A 85 52.70 -0.43 -7.13
CA ASP A 85 53.50 -1.61 -6.81
C ASP A 85 54.19 -2.21 -8.06
N ALA A 86 53.69 -1.93 -9.26
CA ALA A 86 54.25 -2.47 -10.51
C ALA A 86 54.11 -1.49 -11.69
N PRO A 87 55.02 -0.50 -11.82
CA PRO A 87 54.96 0.55 -12.84
C PRO A 87 55.16 0.06 -14.29
N CYS A 88 55.51 -1.22 -14.49
CA CYS A 88 55.64 -1.87 -15.79
C CYS A 88 54.37 -2.63 -16.23
N LEU A 89 53.33 -2.69 -15.39
CA LEU A 89 52.04 -3.29 -15.74
C LEU A 89 51.17 -2.28 -16.48
N GLY A 90 50.84 -2.58 -17.74
CA GLY A 90 49.89 -1.81 -18.53
C GLY A 90 48.43 -2.20 -18.26
N PRO A 91 47.46 -1.57 -18.95
CA PRO A 91 46.02 -1.76 -18.74
C PRO A 91 45.56 -3.23 -18.80
N GLU A 92 46.24 -4.05 -19.58
CA GLU A 92 46.02 -5.49 -19.76
C GLU A 92 46.29 -6.35 -18.50
N ALA A 93 47.06 -5.84 -17.55
CA ALA A 93 47.34 -6.53 -16.30
C ALA A 93 46.35 -6.19 -15.18
N LEU A 94 45.41 -5.29 -15.45
CA LEU A 94 44.39 -4.90 -14.50
C LEU A 94 43.37 -6.04 -14.34
N PRO A 95 42.90 -6.31 -13.12
CA PRO A 95 41.87 -7.32 -12.91
C PRO A 95 40.60 -6.93 -13.66
N THR A 96 39.99 -7.92 -14.32
CA THR A 96 38.73 -7.73 -15.05
C THR A 96 37.68 -7.09 -14.14
N TYR A 97 37.07 -6.01 -14.61
CA TYR A 97 35.99 -5.34 -13.88
C TYR A 97 34.89 -6.37 -13.58
N PRO A 98 34.35 -6.42 -12.35
CA PRO A 98 33.28 -7.36 -12.02
C PRO A 98 32.09 -7.11 -12.95
N SER A 99 31.85 -8.04 -13.88
CA SER A 99 30.71 -7.93 -14.79
C SER A 99 29.43 -8.18 -14.03
N ARG A 100 28.41 -7.39 -14.36
CA ARG A 100 27.05 -7.61 -13.89
C ARG A 100 26.58 -8.96 -14.45
N LYS A 101 26.05 -9.85 -13.61
CA LYS A 101 25.16 -10.90 -14.11
C LYS A 101 23.85 -10.22 -14.49
N ASP A 102 23.54 -10.26 -15.78
CA ASP A 102 22.26 -9.82 -16.31
C ASP A 102 21.09 -10.63 -15.73
#